data_AF-A0A0G1BB42-F1
#
_entry.id   AF-A0A0G1BB42-F1
#
_cell.length_a   1.000
_cell.length_b   1.000
_cell.length_c   1.000
_cell.angle_alpha   90.00
_cell.angle_beta   90.00
_cell.angle_gamma   90.00
#
_symmetry.space_group_name_H-M   'P 1'
#
loop_
_entity.id
_entity.type
_entity.pdbx_description
1 polymer ?
#
loop_
_entity_poly.entity_id
_entity_poly.type
_entity_poly.pdbx_seq_one_letter_code
_entity_poly.pdbx_strand_id
1 'polypeptide(L)'
;MPKIKDIPKIDRPRERFLKKGSEALSKSDLLAILLGSGIKGKNVKQLSEQIIKKFGKNFLNIKVEDLLEVSGIGQAKALQIISAISLVKRFYDEEKGGDTIIKNQQDVLSLTYDLRDKKKEYLVCLYLNARNVLIKKEIISVGLLDKSLIHPREIFHPAVELNSASIILVHNHPSGDSSPSTRDIEVVQKISQAGEIMGIAVIDFIITAENGSCSFFEKLSKDKKSYDYVADGVQGTLFALLELEKPAYEISAEKVQENYFYIPQVKKNYLQLQNRRYIGSKHKLIEWIFSVINKECEKGNSFADIFAGTGVVSAVAARHYDEIILNDFLHSNYAIYQAFFGNGEWDKNKIENIIKDYNNIDGGDLENNYFSTNFGGKYFSHNSAKIIGFIRETIEENRKNLSDKEYYILIASLLYSIDKVANTVGHYDAYFKKEHVEDGFFMRPIDPIEVKNVTIYKEDTNLLAKKIKADIVYIDPPYNSRQYSRFYHVLETLTKWDKPELFGTALKPQEENMSDYCRVQAKDRLAELVKDLNAKYLVVSYNNTYDSKSNSSKNKITLQEIKDILSAKGKTKVFEKDYRHFNAGNTDFKNHKEYLFVTTVNHAK
;
A
#
# COMPACT_ATOMS: atom_id res chain seq x y z
N MET A 1 -10.17 -53.61 -10.15
CA MET A 1 -9.64 -52.23 -10.08
C MET A 1 -9.57 -51.81 -8.62
N PRO A 2 -8.48 -51.16 -8.19
CA PRO A 2 -8.30 -50.77 -6.79
C PRO A 2 -9.38 -49.78 -6.33
N LYS A 3 -9.99 -50.06 -5.19
CA LYS A 3 -10.90 -49.17 -4.48
C LYS A 3 -10.10 -48.01 -3.89
N ILE A 4 -10.74 -46.88 -3.57
CA ILE A 4 -10.09 -45.75 -2.87
C ILE A 4 -9.45 -46.19 -1.53
N LYS A 5 -9.98 -47.27 -0.92
CA LYS A 5 -9.42 -47.88 0.28
C LYS A 5 -8.03 -48.50 0.07
N ASP A 6 -7.64 -48.75 -1.17
CA ASP A 6 -6.37 -49.34 -1.56
C ASP A 6 -5.28 -48.27 -1.81
N ILE A 7 -5.68 -46.98 -1.82
CA ILE A 7 -4.76 -45.84 -1.79
C ILE A 7 -4.33 -45.62 -0.34
N PRO A 8 -3.02 -45.44 -0.06
CA PRO A 8 -2.53 -45.08 1.27
C PRO A 8 -3.34 -43.93 1.86
N LYS A 9 -3.70 -44.03 3.14
CA LYS A 9 -4.60 -43.06 3.81
C LYS A 9 -4.08 -41.61 3.68
N ILE A 10 -2.76 -41.44 3.61
CA ILE A 10 -2.09 -40.14 3.43
C ILE A 10 -2.25 -39.54 2.02
N ASP A 11 -2.53 -40.37 1.01
CA ASP A 11 -2.64 -39.95 -0.39
C ASP A 11 -4.09 -39.77 -0.85
N ARG A 12 -5.05 -40.06 0.03
CA ARG A 12 -6.48 -39.86 -0.25
C ARG A 12 -6.82 -38.37 -0.26
N PRO A 13 -7.65 -37.88 -1.20
CA PRO A 13 -7.95 -36.46 -1.33
C PRO A 13 -8.43 -35.79 -0.04
N ARG A 14 -9.36 -36.41 0.72
CA ARG A 14 -9.90 -35.80 1.95
C ARG A 14 -8.83 -35.61 3.03
N GLU A 15 -7.99 -36.61 3.23
CA GLU A 15 -6.94 -36.63 4.24
C GLU A 15 -5.79 -35.69 3.86
N ARG A 16 -5.49 -35.57 2.56
CA ARG A 16 -4.58 -34.54 2.04
C ARG A 16 -5.13 -33.14 2.26
N PHE A 17 -6.42 -32.92 2.03
CA PHE A 17 -7.07 -31.63 2.24
C PHE A 17 -6.99 -31.21 3.71
N LEU A 18 -7.28 -32.14 4.64
CA LEU A 18 -7.20 -31.87 6.09
C LEU A 18 -5.77 -31.59 6.58
N LYS A 19 -4.75 -32.21 5.99
CA LYS A 19 -3.35 -32.06 6.43
C LYS A 19 -2.60 -30.90 5.77
N LYS A 20 -2.89 -30.60 4.50
CA LYS A 20 -2.10 -29.67 3.67
C LYS A 20 -2.92 -28.52 3.04
N GLY A 21 -4.23 -28.48 3.26
CA GLY A 21 -5.12 -27.47 2.69
C GLY A 21 -5.47 -27.70 1.21
N SER A 22 -6.34 -26.85 0.66
CA SER A 22 -6.84 -26.91 -0.72
C SER A 22 -5.75 -26.79 -1.78
N GLU A 23 -4.72 -25.99 -1.52
CA GLU A 23 -3.62 -25.71 -2.46
C GLU A 23 -2.80 -26.94 -2.83
N ALA A 24 -2.82 -27.96 -1.97
CA ALA A 24 -2.12 -29.22 -2.21
C ALA A 24 -2.91 -30.21 -3.08
N LEU A 25 -4.10 -29.85 -3.58
CA LEU A 25 -4.99 -30.72 -4.34
C LEU A 25 -5.15 -30.26 -5.79
N SER A 26 -5.26 -31.23 -6.70
CA SER A 26 -5.61 -30.96 -8.09
C SER A 26 -7.12 -30.69 -8.25
N LYS A 27 -7.53 -30.13 -9.40
CA LYS A 27 -8.96 -29.92 -9.73
C LYS A 27 -9.78 -31.22 -9.63
N SER A 28 -9.20 -32.35 -10.06
CA SER A 28 -9.84 -33.66 -9.95
C SER A 28 -9.89 -34.17 -8.50
N ASP A 29 -8.90 -33.86 -7.66
CA ASP A 29 -8.93 -34.22 -6.24
C ASP A 29 -10.03 -33.45 -5.49
N LEU A 30 -10.23 -32.16 -5.79
CA LEU A 30 -11.31 -31.35 -5.20
C LEU A 30 -12.69 -31.86 -5.63
N LEU A 31 -12.87 -32.15 -6.92
CA LEU A 31 -14.11 -32.74 -7.43
C LEU A 31 -14.36 -34.13 -6.84
N ALA A 32 -13.31 -34.91 -6.59
CA ALA A 32 -13.38 -36.22 -5.95
C ALA A 32 -13.88 -36.14 -4.51
N ILE A 33 -13.47 -35.11 -3.76
CA ILE A 33 -13.99 -34.85 -2.41
C ILE A 33 -15.48 -34.50 -2.48
N LEU A 34 -15.85 -33.61 -3.39
CA LEU A 34 -17.22 -33.15 -3.58
C LEU A 34 -18.16 -34.32 -3.88
N LEU A 35 -17.82 -35.14 -4.87
CA LEU A 35 -18.63 -36.31 -5.27
C LEU A 35 -18.71 -37.40 -4.20
N GLY A 36 -17.69 -37.51 -3.35
CA GLY A 36 -17.62 -38.43 -2.21
C GLY A 36 -17.52 -39.93 -2.53
N SER A 37 -18.05 -40.38 -3.67
CA SER A 37 -18.07 -41.77 -4.11
C SER A 37 -17.95 -41.88 -5.63
N GLY A 38 -17.42 -43.02 -6.11
CA GLY A 38 -17.36 -43.34 -7.53
C GLY A 38 -18.69 -43.87 -8.07
N ILE A 39 -18.62 -44.55 -9.21
CA ILE A 39 -19.75 -45.23 -9.86
C ILE A 39 -19.38 -46.69 -10.08
N LYS A 40 -20.34 -47.55 -10.45
CA LYS A 40 -20.04 -48.95 -10.77
C LYS A 40 -18.99 -49.00 -11.88
N GLY A 41 -17.83 -49.60 -11.60
CA GLY A 41 -16.72 -49.74 -12.55
C GLY A 41 -15.71 -48.58 -12.60
N LYS A 42 -15.93 -47.43 -11.92
CA LYS A 42 -14.96 -46.33 -11.86
C LYS A 42 -14.88 -45.71 -10.46
N ASN A 43 -13.67 -45.56 -9.92
CA ASN A 43 -13.50 -44.89 -8.62
C ASN A 43 -13.71 -43.36 -8.73
N VAL A 44 -13.92 -42.68 -7.60
CA VAL A 44 -14.27 -41.24 -7.60
C VAL A 44 -13.18 -40.36 -8.21
N LYS A 45 -11.91 -40.76 -8.10
CA LYS A 45 -10.77 -40.01 -8.64
C LYS A 45 -10.77 -40.09 -10.17
N GLN A 46 -10.89 -41.30 -10.72
CA GLN A 46 -11.01 -41.54 -12.16
C GLN A 46 -12.23 -40.85 -12.76
N LEU A 47 -13.38 -40.91 -12.06
CA LEU A 47 -14.58 -40.21 -12.49
C LEU A 47 -14.36 -38.69 -12.53
N SER A 48 -13.70 -38.13 -11.52
CA SER A 48 -13.42 -36.70 -11.45
C SER A 48 -12.42 -36.26 -12.52
N GLU A 49 -11.37 -37.05 -12.79
CA GLU A 49 -10.43 -36.81 -13.88
C GLU A 49 -11.14 -36.84 -15.25
N GLN A 50 -12.06 -37.79 -15.45
CA GLN A 50 -12.85 -37.86 -16.68
C GLN A 50 -13.72 -36.61 -16.88
N ILE A 51 -14.41 -36.14 -15.84
CA ILE A 51 -15.26 -34.94 -15.91
C ILE A 51 -14.40 -33.71 -16.21
N ILE A 52 -13.31 -33.51 -15.46
CA ILE A 52 -12.40 -32.36 -15.67
C ILE A 52 -11.80 -32.39 -17.07
N LYS A 53 -11.43 -33.58 -17.59
CA LYS A 53 -10.91 -33.73 -18.95
C LYS A 53 -11.97 -33.47 -20.03
N LYS A 54 -13.22 -33.94 -19.83
CA LYS A 54 -14.32 -33.76 -20.81
C LYS A 54 -14.68 -32.27 -20.97
N PHE A 55 -14.79 -31.53 -19.87
CA PHE A 55 -15.29 -30.15 -19.91
C PHE A 55 -14.18 -29.09 -19.90
N GLY A 56 -12.99 -29.39 -19.38
CA GLY A 56 -11.81 -28.52 -19.45
C GLY A 56 -12.10 -27.07 -19.04
N LYS A 57 -11.89 -26.13 -19.97
CA LYS A 57 -12.14 -24.69 -19.77
C LYS A 57 -13.63 -24.35 -19.63
N ASN A 58 -14.52 -25.17 -20.17
CA ASN A 58 -15.98 -24.98 -20.13
C ASN A 58 -16.62 -25.51 -18.84
N PHE A 59 -15.84 -26.05 -17.90
CA PHE A 59 -16.36 -26.67 -16.68
C PHE A 59 -17.28 -25.74 -15.88
N LEU A 60 -17.03 -24.44 -15.84
CA LEU A 60 -17.88 -23.48 -15.10
C LEU A 60 -19.24 -23.24 -15.77
N ASN A 61 -19.41 -23.57 -17.05
CA ASN A 61 -20.60 -23.27 -17.85
C ASN A 61 -21.43 -24.50 -18.20
N ILE A 62 -21.10 -25.65 -17.62
CA ILE A 62 -21.85 -26.90 -17.81
C ILE A 62 -23.25 -26.79 -17.19
N LYS A 63 -24.21 -27.43 -17.83
CA LYS A 63 -25.58 -27.61 -17.34
C LYS A 63 -25.79 -29.02 -16.81
N VAL A 64 -26.94 -29.25 -16.19
CA VAL A 64 -27.30 -30.58 -15.65
C VAL A 64 -27.30 -31.62 -16.77
N GLU A 65 -27.80 -31.26 -17.95
CA GLU A 65 -27.91 -32.14 -19.11
C GLU A 65 -26.53 -32.63 -19.59
N ASP A 66 -25.53 -31.74 -19.63
CA ASP A 66 -24.16 -32.07 -20.02
C ASP A 66 -23.53 -33.13 -19.12
N LEU A 67 -23.83 -33.07 -17.82
CA LEU A 67 -23.34 -34.02 -16.81
C LEU A 67 -24.07 -35.36 -16.87
N LEU A 68 -25.35 -35.38 -17.26
CA LEU A 68 -26.12 -36.61 -17.43
C LEU A 68 -25.60 -37.47 -18.60
N GLU A 69 -24.94 -36.86 -19.59
CA GLU A 69 -24.25 -37.59 -20.65
C GLU A 69 -23.01 -38.37 -20.17
N VAL A 70 -22.49 -38.04 -18.98
CA VAL A 70 -21.34 -38.77 -18.42
C VAL A 70 -21.84 -40.08 -17.83
N SER A 71 -21.52 -41.19 -18.51
CA SER A 71 -21.91 -42.54 -18.08
C SER A 71 -21.67 -42.77 -16.58
N GLY A 72 -22.78 -42.98 -15.86
CA GLY A 72 -22.84 -43.25 -14.42
C GLY A 72 -23.05 -42.04 -13.52
N ILE A 73 -23.11 -40.80 -14.05
CA ILE A 73 -23.55 -39.63 -13.30
C ILE A 73 -25.08 -39.55 -13.38
N GLY A 74 -25.76 -39.84 -12.27
CA GLY A 74 -27.19 -39.60 -12.11
C GLY A 74 -27.48 -38.17 -11.65
N GLN A 75 -28.78 -37.82 -11.63
CA GLN A 75 -29.27 -36.48 -11.26
C GLN A 75 -28.68 -35.95 -9.94
N ALA A 76 -28.57 -36.79 -8.91
CA ALA A 76 -28.04 -36.37 -7.61
C ALA A 76 -26.60 -35.83 -7.68
N LYS A 77 -25.71 -36.52 -8.41
CA LYS A 77 -24.31 -36.10 -8.58
C LYS A 77 -24.19 -34.92 -9.53
N ALA A 78 -25.03 -34.86 -10.56
CA ALA A 78 -25.09 -33.72 -11.48
C ALA A 78 -25.50 -32.44 -10.72
N LEU A 79 -26.60 -32.48 -9.95
CA LEU A 79 -27.06 -31.36 -9.13
C LEU A 79 -26.01 -30.93 -8.10
N GLN A 80 -25.28 -31.88 -7.51
CA GLN A 80 -24.23 -31.55 -6.55
C GLN A 80 -23.11 -30.69 -7.18
N ILE A 81 -22.67 -31.02 -8.39
CA ILE A 81 -21.66 -30.25 -9.12
C ILE A 81 -22.23 -28.89 -9.55
N ILE A 82 -23.42 -28.88 -10.16
CA ILE A 82 -24.06 -27.64 -10.64
C ILE A 82 -24.37 -26.68 -9.51
N SER A 83 -24.80 -27.19 -8.35
CA SER A 83 -25.06 -26.36 -7.17
C SER A 83 -23.78 -25.72 -6.64
N ALA A 84 -22.68 -26.47 -6.59
CA ALA A 84 -21.38 -25.92 -6.18
C ALA A 84 -20.88 -24.84 -7.15
N ILE A 85 -20.99 -25.07 -8.47
CA ILE A 85 -20.63 -24.06 -9.49
C ILE A 85 -21.52 -22.83 -9.38
N SER A 86 -22.83 -23.02 -9.24
CA SER A 86 -23.81 -21.93 -9.14
C SER A 86 -23.60 -21.12 -7.86
N LEU A 87 -23.25 -21.77 -6.76
CA LEU A 87 -22.92 -21.09 -5.50
C LEU A 87 -21.66 -20.24 -5.64
N VAL A 88 -20.59 -20.78 -6.24
CA VAL A 88 -19.38 -20.00 -6.53
C VAL A 88 -19.68 -18.83 -7.46
N LYS A 89 -20.48 -19.04 -8.51
CA LYS A 89 -20.93 -17.97 -9.41
C LYS A 89 -21.71 -16.90 -8.66
N ARG A 90 -22.63 -17.27 -7.77
CA ARG A 90 -23.40 -16.33 -6.95
C ARG A 90 -22.51 -15.54 -5.99
N PHE A 91 -21.55 -16.16 -5.32
CA PHE A 91 -20.58 -15.41 -4.50
C PHE A 91 -19.72 -14.47 -5.34
N TYR A 92 -19.31 -14.88 -6.55
CA TYR A 92 -18.64 -14.00 -7.50
C TYR A 92 -19.53 -12.86 -8.01
N ASP A 93 -20.82 -13.12 -8.21
CA ASP A 93 -21.79 -12.14 -8.66
C ASP A 93 -22.25 -11.22 -7.51
N GLU A 94 -22.19 -11.67 -6.26
CA GLU A 94 -22.36 -10.87 -5.04
C GLU A 94 -21.13 -9.98 -4.79
N GLU A 95 -19.90 -10.46 -5.09
CA GLU A 95 -18.70 -9.61 -5.17
C GLU A 95 -18.78 -8.58 -6.32
N LYS A 96 -19.52 -8.87 -7.40
CA LYS A 96 -19.88 -7.89 -8.46
C LYS A 96 -20.99 -6.91 -8.07
N GLY A 97 -21.52 -6.99 -6.84
CA GLY A 97 -22.33 -5.91 -6.26
C GLY A 97 -21.53 -4.62 -6.02
N GLY A 98 -20.22 -4.64 -6.23
CA GLY A 98 -19.39 -3.45 -6.39
C GLY A 98 -19.45 -2.92 -7.83
N ASP A 99 -19.62 -1.60 -7.95
CA ASP A 99 -19.43 -0.80 -9.16
C ASP A 99 -18.45 -1.45 -10.17
N THR A 100 -18.92 -1.85 -11.35
CA THR A 100 -18.05 -2.36 -12.44
C THR A 100 -17.24 -1.19 -13.01
N ILE A 101 -16.09 -0.91 -12.39
CA ILE A 101 -15.15 0.13 -12.85
C ILE A 101 -14.36 -0.41 -14.04
N ILE A 102 -14.47 0.27 -15.18
CA ILE A 102 -13.67 -0.02 -16.38
C ILE A 102 -12.29 0.63 -16.20
N LYS A 103 -11.25 -0.20 -16.11
CA LYS A 103 -9.87 0.21 -15.86
C LYS A 103 -8.89 -0.16 -16.97
N ASN A 104 -9.29 -0.88 -18.00
CA ASN A 104 -8.44 -1.15 -19.17
C ASN A 104 -9.26 -1.80 -20.30
N GLN A 105 -8.62 -2.02 -21.45
CA GLN A 105 -9.27 -2.53 -22.65
C GLN A 105 -9.77 -3.95 -22.39
N GLN A 106 -9.02 -4.71 -21.60
CA GLN A 106 -9.40 -6.05 -21.20
C GLN A 106 -10.71 -6.07 -20.41
N ASP A 107 -10.99 -5.06 -19.59
CA ASP A 107 -12.27 -4.94 -18.88
C ASP A 107 -13.42 -4.73 -19.88
N VAL A 108 -13.25 -3.85 -20.87
CA VAL A 108 -14.23 -3.65 -21.93
C VAL A 108 -14.44 -4.93 -22.73
N LEU A 109 -13.36 -5.58 -23.18
CA LEU A 109 -13.42 -6.84 -23.91
C LEU A 109 -14.04 -7.98 -23.09
N SER A 110 -13.87 -7.96 -21.76
CA SER A 110 -14.53 -8.92 -20.87
C SER A 110 -16.03 -8.65 -20.77
N LEU A 111 -16.43 -7.38 -20.73
CA LEU A 111 -17.84 -6.96 -20.70
C LEU A 111 -18.55 -7.17 -22.05
N THR A 112 -17.81 -7.15 -23.15
CA THR A 112 -18.31 -7.35 -24.51
C THR A 112 -17.84 -8.66 -25.15
N TYR A 113 -17.39 -9.61 -24.33
CA TYR A 113 -16.86 -10.90 -24.79
C TYR A 113 -17.89 -11.65 -25.65
N ASP A 114 -19.17 -11.50 -25.32
CA ASP A 114 -20.31 -12.06 -26.03
C ASP A 114 -20.46 -11.58 -27.49
N LEU A 115 -19.80 -10.47 -27.86
CA LEU A 115 -19.85 -9.92 -29.22
C LEU A 115 -18.79 -10.53 -30.15
N ARG A 116 -17.70 -11.09 -29.60
CA ARG A 116 -16.55 -11.54 -30.39
C ARG A 116 -16.92 -12.61 -31.42
N ASP A 117 -17.76 -13.56 -31.03
CA ASP A 117 -18.12 -14.73 -31.85
C ASP A 117 -19.42 -14.51 -32.64
N LYS A 118 -19.94 -13.27 -32.67
CA LYS A 118 -21.20 -12.97 -33.36
C LYS A 118 -20.98 -12.93 -34.87
N LYS A 119 -21.83 -13.66 -35.60
CA LYS A 119 -21.85 -13.70 -37.08
C LYS A 119 -22.42 -12.44 -37.75
N LYS A 120 -23.02 -11.53 -36.97
CA LYS A 120 -23.51 -10.22 -37.44
C LYS A 120 -22.66 -9.13 -36.79
N GLU A 121 -22.52 -7.99 -37.45
CA GLU A 121 -21.92 -6.78 -36.86
C GLU A 121 -22.87 -6.20 -35.80
N TYR A 122 -22.30 -5.75 -34.68
CA TYR A 122 -22.95 -5.09 -33.56
C TYR A 122 -22.13 -3.86 -33.20
N LEU A 123 -22.81 -2.73 -33.04
CA LEU A 123 -22.26 -1.56 -32.37
C LEU A 123 -22.88 -1.47 -30.97
N VAL A 124 -22.04 -1.40 -29.95
CA VAL A 124 -22.45 -1.36 -28.53
C VAL A 124 -21.84 -0.13 -27.87
N CYS A 125 -22.62 0.56 -27.05
CA CYS A 125 -22.17 1.68 -26.23
C CYS A 125 -22.16 1.27 -24.75
N LEU A 126 -21.07 1.60 -24.07
CA LEU A 126 -20.92 1.51 -22.62
C LEU A 126 -20.98 2.92 -22.04
N TYR A 127 -21.99 3.19 -21.23
CA TYR A 127 -22.20 4.47 -20.56
C TYR A 127 -21.55 4.44 -19.18
N LEU A 128 -20.69 5.41 -18.89
CA LEU A 128 -19.87 5.44 -17.68
C LEU A 128 -20.11 6.71 -16.85
N ASN A 129 -20.04 6.58 -15.53
CA ASN A 129 -20.03 7.74 -14.64
C ASN A 129 -18.62 8.34 -14.52
N ALA A 130 -18.48 9.44 -13.77
CA ALA A 130 -17.21 10.16 -13.58
C ALA A 130 -16.09 9.34 -12.90
N ARG A 131 -16.39 8.16 -12.35
CA ARG A 131 -15.42 7.20 -11.77
C ARG A 131 -15.16 6.01 -12.71
N ASN A 132 -15.54 6.10 -13.98
CA ASN A 132 -15.49 5.03 -14.99
C ASN A 132 -16.28 3.77 -14.61
N VAL A 133 -17.30 3.91 -13.75
CA VAL A 133 -18.20 2.80 -13.43
C VAL A 133 -19.18 2.64 -14.58
N LEU A 134 -19.35 1.41 -15.07
CA LEU A 134 -20.36 1.05 -16.04
C LEU A 134 -21.76 1.28 -15.46
N ILE A 135 -22.46 2.28 -16.00
CA ILE A 135 -23.87 2.55 -15.71
C ILE A 135 -24.74 1.60 -16.51
N LYS A 136 -24.48 1.48 -17.83
CA LYS A 136 -25.29 0.67 -18.75
C LYS A 136 -24.47 0.23 -19.96
N LYS A 137 -24.72 -1.00 -20.43
CA LYS A 137 -24.29 -1.53 -21.74
C LYS A 137 -25.50 -1.58 -22.67
N GLU A 138 -25.41 -0.99 -23.86
CA GLU A 138 -26.52 -0.91 -24.80
C GLU A 138 -26.10 -1.22 -26.23
N ILE A 139 -26.93 -1.99 -26.95
CA ILE A 139 -26.72 -2.27 -28.36
C ILE A 139 -27.33 -1.13 -29.18
N ILE A 140 -26.51 -0.43 -29.94
CA ILE A 140 -26.89 0.71 -30.77
C ILE A 140 -27.33 0.26 -32.16
N SER A 141 -26.68 -0.76 -32.74
CA SER A 141 -27.00 -1.27 -34.08
C SER A 141 -26.63 -2.75 -34.23
N VAL A 142 -27.34 -3.47 -35.14
CA VAL A 142 -27.10 -4.88 -35.50
C VAL A 142 -27.27 -5.08 -37.02
N GLY A 143 -26.27 -5.63 -37.72
CA GLY A 143 -26.32 -5.97 -39.16
C GLY A 143 -25.25 -5.25 -40.00
N LEU A 144 -25.22 -5.51 -41.32
CA LEU A 144 -24.27 -4.85 -42.25
C LEU A 144 -24.35 -3.34 -42.07
N LEU A 145 -23.26 -2.72 -41.63
CA LEU A 145 -23.14 -1.27 -41.47
C LEU A 145 -23.30 -0.55 -42.81
N ASP A 146 -24.56 -0.23 -43.15
CA ASP A 146 -24.87 0.76 -44.17
C ASP A 146 -24.62 2.15 -43.57
N LYS A 147 -23.64 2.84 -44.16
CA LYS A 147 -22.82 3.90 -43.53
C LYS A 147 -23.53 5.24 -43.26
N SER A 148 -24.85 5.32 -43.35
CA SER A 148 -25.60 6.58 -43.26
C SER A 148 -26.47 6.72 -42.00
N LEU A 149 -26.60 5.67 -41.16
CA LEU A 149 -27.66 5.62 -40.14
C LEU A 149 -27.22 5.77 -38.67
N ILE A 150 -25.92 5.69 -38.34
CA ILE A 150 -25.50 5.93 -36.94
C ILE A 150 -25.45 7.44 -36.69
N HIS A 151 -26.56 7.97 -36.21
CA HIS A 151 -26.67 9.36 -35.80
C HIS A 151 -26.17 9.49 -34.36
N PRO A 152 -25.33 10.50 -34.04
CA PRO A 152 -24.88 10.74 -32.66
C PRO A 152 -26.01 10.87 -31.64
N ARG A 153 -27.25 11.17 -32.07
CA ARG A 153 -28.40 11.31 -31.17
C ARG A 153 -28.73 9.98 -30.50
N GLU A 154 -28.58 8.86 -31.21
CA GLU A 154 -28.89 7.52 -30.71
C GLU A 154 -27.90 7.08 -29.62
N ILE A 155 -26.72 7.71 -29.57
CA ILE A 155 -25.68 7.44 -28.59
C ILE A 155 -25.76 8.44 -27.44
N PHE A 156 -25.90 9.74 -27.73
CA PHE A 156 -25.88 10.78 -26.70
C PHE A 156 -27.22 10.99 -26.01
N HIS A 157 -28.36 10.62 -26.61
CA HIS A 157 -29.66 10.70 -25.92
C HIS A 157 -29.68 9.80 -24.66
N PRO A 158 -29.34 8.49 -24.72
CA PRO A 158 -29.23 7.68 -23.51
C PRO A 158 -28.10 8.15 -22.60
N ALA A 159 -27.00 8.67 -23.14
CA ALA A 159 -25.89 9.18 -22.32
C ALA A 159 -26.34 10.33 -21.40
N VAL A 160 -27.15 11.26 -21.92
CA VAL A 160 -27.72 12.36 -21.14
C VAL A 160 -28.74 11.86 -20.12
N GLU A 161 -29.65 10.95 -20.51
CA GLU A 161 -30.64 10.38 -19.57
C GLU A 161 -29.99 9.65 -18.40
N LEU A 162 -28.86 8.99 -18.63
CA LEU A 162 -28.12 8.24 -17.63
C LEU A 162 -27.16 9.11 -16.79
N ASN A 163 -27.07 10.42 -17.05
CA ASN A 163 -26.04 11.30 -16.49
C ASN A 163 -24.62 10.73 -16.69
N SER A 164 -24.37 10.17 -17.87
CA SER A 164 -23.09 9.59 -18.24
C SER A 164 -22.05 10.70 -18.33
N ALA A 165 -20.93 10.56 -17.62
CA ALA A 165 -19.79 11.47 -17.78
C ALA A 165 -19.05 11.21 -19.11
N SER A 166 -19.14 9.96 -19.60
CA SER A 166 -18.35 9.52 -20.74
C SER A 166 -18.86 8.20 -21.33
N ILE A 167 -18.45 7.84 -22.55
CA ILE A 167 -18.89 6.64 -23.27
C ILE A 167 -17.75 5.88 -23.94
N ILE A 168 -17.88 4.56 -24.06
CA ILE A 168 -17.01 3.70 -24.89
C ILE A 168 -17.85 2.99 -25.95
N LEU A 169 -17.39 3.00 -27.19
CA LEU A 169 -18.02 2.26 -28.27
C LEU A 169 -17.26 0.97 -28.56
N VAL A 170 -17.99 -0.09 -28.84
CA VAL A 170 -17.44 -1.39 -29.20
C VAL A 170 -18.14 -1.89 -30.46
N HIS A 171 -17.34 -2.23 -31.47
CA HIS A 171 -17.81 -2.76 -32.74
C HIS A 171 -17.19 -4.14 -32.99
N ASN A 172 -18.00 -5.18 -33.26
CA ASN A 172 -17.43 -6.48 -33.65
C ASN A 172 -17.33 -6.65 -35.17
N HIS A 173 -16.21 -7.23 -35.62
CA HIS A 173 -15.98 -7.61 -37.02
C HIS A 173 -16.12 -9.13 -37.21
N PRO A 174 -17.20 -9.61 -37.86
CA PRO A 174 -17.38 -11.04 -38.16
C PRO A 174 -16.33 -11.61 -39.13
N SER A 175 -15.60 -10.75 -39.85
CA SER A 175 -14.52 -11.14 -40.77
C SER A 175 -13.29 -11.71 -40.06
N GLY A 176 -13.19 -11.55 -38.74
CA GLY A 176 -12.05 -11.99 -37.94
C GLY A 176 -10.89 -11.01 -37.91
N ASP A 177 -10.89 -9.96 -38.73
CA ASP A 177 -9.89 -8.88 -38.69
C ASP A 177 -10.35 -7.73 -37.78
N SER A 178 -9.48 -7.34 -36.85
CA SER A 178 -9.73 -6.24 -35.90
C SER A 178 -9.28 -4.87 -36.43
N SER A 179 -8.73 -4.80 -37.65
CA SER A 179 -8.30 -3.53 -38.23
C SER A 179 -9.50 -2.59 -38.51
N PRO A 180 -9.39 -1.28 -38.18
CA PRO A 180 -10.45 -0.32 -38.48
C PRO A 180 -10.59 -0.12 -39.98
N SER A 181 -11.82 -0.22 -40.46
CA SER A 181 -12.16 0.18 -41.82
C SER A 181 -12.20 1.70 -41.94
N THR A 182 -12.12 2.24 -43.16
CA THR A 182 -12.34 3.68 -43.43
C THR A 182 -13.68 4.18 -42.87
N ARG A 183 -14.63 3.24 -42.73
CA ARG A 183 -16.00 3.43 -42.25
C ARG A 183 -16.02 3.68 -40.74
N ASP A 184 -15.26 2.89 -39.98
CA ASP A 184 -15.09 3.05 -38.54
C ASP A 184 -14.45 4.41 -38.22
N ILE A 185 -13.50 4.83 -39.05
CA ILE A 185 -12.82 6.13 -38.91
C ILE A 185 -13.80 7.30 -39.01
N GLU A 186 -14.65 7.32 -40.04
CA GLU A 186 -15.66 8.37 -40.25
C GLU A 186 -16.67 8.42 -39.08
N VAL A 187 -17.09 7.25 -38.59
CA VAL A 187 -18.05 7.12 -37.48
C VAL A 187 -17.46 7.68 -36.18
N VAL A 188 -16.22 7.29 -35.84
CA VAL A 188 -15.54 7.80 -34.64
C VAL A 188 -15.39 9.30 -34.70
N GLN A 189 -14.93 9.86 -35.83
CA GLN A 189 -14.76 11.32 -35.97
C GLN A 189 -16.07 12.07 -35.73
N LYS A 190 -17.17 11.60 -36.33
CA LYS A 190 -18.49 12.22 -36.18
C LYS A 190 -19.02 12.14 -34.74
N ILE A 191 -18.80 11.03 -34.06
CA ILE A 191 -19.24 10.83 -32.67
C ILE A 191 -18.38 11.61 -31.70
N SER A 192 -17.07 11.68 -31.90
CA SER A 192 -16.15 12.50 -31.09
C SER A 192 -16.52 13.98 -31.14
N GLN A 193 -16.80 14.52 -32.33
CA GLN A 193 -17.27 15.92 -32.48
C GLN A 193 -18.59 16.17 -31.74
N ALA A 194 -19.53 15.22 -31.82
CA ALA A 194 -20.79 15.34 -31.09
C ALA A 194 -20.59 15.24 -29.56
N GLY A 195 -19.71 14.37 -29.09
CA GLY A 195 -19.37 14.24 -27.67
C GLY A 195 -18.74 15.51 -27.10
N GLU A 196 -17.90 16.18 -27.88
CA GLU A 196 -17.33 17.48 -27.53
C GLU A 196 -18.41 18.55 -27.34
N ILE A 197 -19.33 18.67 -28.30
CA ILE A 197 -20.46 19.63 -28.21
C ILE A 197 -21.36 19.32 -27.01
N MET A 198 -21.57 18.04 -26.71
CA MET A 198 -22.46 17.58 -25.64
C MET A 198 -21.79 17.58 -24.25
N GLY A 199 -20.47 17.78 -24.17
CA GLY A 199 -19.71 17.66 -22.92
C GLY A 199 -19.63 16.23 -22.36
N ILE A 200 -19.75 15.21 -23.21
CA ILE A 200 -19.70 13.79 -22.84
C ILE A 200 -18.53 13.14 -23.58
N ALA A 201 -17.48 12.77 -22.86
CA ALA A 201 -16.24 12.30 -23.46
C ALA A 201 -16.42 10.94 -24.15
N VAL A 202 -15.99 10.84 -25.41
CA VAL A 202 -15.85 9.56 -26.12
C VAL A 202 -14.47 9.01 -25.80
N ILE A 203 -14.47 7.97 -24.98
CA ILE A 203 -13.28 7.48 -24.31
C ILE A 203 -12.39 6.61 -25.23
N ASP A 204 -13.03 5.69 -25.95
CA ASP A 204 -12.40 4.86 -26.97
C ASP A 204 -13.47 4.27 -27.90
N PHE A 205 -13.00 3.79 -29.04
CA PHE A 205 -13.76 2.94 -29.97
C PHE A 205 -12.97 1.65 -30.17
N ILE A 206 -13.50 0.53 -29.67
CA ILE A 206 -12.81 -0.76 -29.70
C ILE A 206 -13.44 -1.64 -30.78
N ILE A 207 -12.60 -2.14 -31.67
CA ILE A 207 -12.99 -3.16 -32.63
C ILE A 207 -12.61 -4.53 -32.05
N THR A 208 -13.57 -5.46 -31.98
CA THR A 208 -13.35 -6.83 -31.49
C THR A 208 -13.60 -7.86 -32.60
N ALA A 209 -12.70 -8.82 -32.75
CA ALA A 209 -12.78 -9.84 -33.78
C ALA A 209 -12.25 -11.19 -33.26
N GLU A 210 -12.44 -12.25 -34.05
CA GLU A 210 -11.94 -13.59 -33.69
C GLU A 210 -10.41 -13.60 -33.49
N ASN A 211 -9.65 -12.90 -34.35
CA ASN A 211 -8.18 -12.91 -34.29
C ASN A 211 -7.57 -11.79 -33.43
N GLY A 212 -8.37 -11.03 -32.67
CA GLY A 212 -7.87 -10.00 -31.76
C GLY A 212 -8.82 -8.82 -31.61
N SER A 213 -8.31 -7.73 -31.04
CA SER A 213 -9.03 -6.48 -30.86
C SER A 213 -8.12 -5.29 -31.15
N CYS A 214 -8.69 -4.19 -31.64
CA CYS A 214 -7.98 -2.95 -31.91
C CYS A 214 -8.65 -1.79 -31.19
N SER A 215 -7.87 -1.04 -30.40
CA SER A 215 -8.30 0.28 -29.92
C SER A 215 -8.06 1.30 -31.02
N PHE A 216 -9.11 2.00 -31.41
CA PHE A 216 -9.05 2.99 -32.49
C PHE A 216 -8.13 4.14 -32.14
N PHE A 217 -8.20 4.63 -30.89
CA PHE A 217 -7.40 5.77 -30.50
C PHE A 217 -5.95 5.38 -30.14
N GLU A 218 -5.67 4.16 -29.66
CA GLU A 218 -4.28 3.68 -29.49
C GLU A 218 -3.54 3.61 -30.85
N LYS A 219 -4.27 3.27 -31.92
CA LYS A 219 -3.75 3.27 -33.29
C LYS A 219 -3.46 4.70 -33.80
N LEU A 220 -4.37 5.65 -33.57
CA LEU A 220 -4.17 7.05 -33.97
C LEU A 220 -3.04 7.77 -33.21
N SER A 221 -2.79 7.42 -31.95
CA SER A 221 -1.65 7.96 -31.19
C SER A 221 -0.28 7.59 -31.77
N LYS A 222 -0.18 6.51 -32.57
CA LYS A 222 1.05 6.10 -33.25
C LYS A 222 1.32 6.87 -34.56
N ASP A 223 0.30 7.48 -35.17
CA ASP A 223 0.37 8.09 -36.51
C ASP A 223 0.54 9.64 -36.53
N LYS A 224 0.77 10.29 -35.38
CA LYS A 224 1.04 11.75 -35.23
C LYS A 224 0.35 12.64 -36.27
N LYS A 225 -0.93 12.98 -36.03
CA LYS A 225 -1.56 14.22 -36.50
C LYS A 225 -2.82 14.55 -35.68
N SER A 226 -2.67 15.57 -34.83
CA SER A 226 -3.65 16.61 -34.49
C SER A 226 -5.15 16.24 -34.49
N TYR A 227 -5.69 15.99 -33.29
CA TYR A 227 -7.04 16.41 -32.91
C TYR A 227 -6.96 17.01 -31.50
N ASP A 228 -6.71 18.31 -31.43
CA ASP A 228 -6.71 19.10 -30.20
C ASP A 228 -8.01 19.91 -30.15
N TYR A 229 -8.88 19.70 -29.13
CA TYR A 229 -9.60 20.81 -28.50
C TYR A 229 -10.15 20.50 -27.08
N VAL A 230 -10.55 21.58 -26.40
CA VAL A 230 -10.45 21.91 -24.97
C VAL A 230 -11.83 22.13 -24.32
N ALA A 231 -12.09 21.45 -23.20
CA ALA A 231 -12.79 21.99 -22.03
C ALA A 231 -12.33 21.23 -20.76
N ASP A 232 -11.75 21.96 -19.80
CA ASP A 232 -11.40 21.56 -18.41
C ASP A 232 -10.51 20.33 -18.16
N GLY A 233 -9.38 20.27 -18.88
CA GLY A 233 -8.15 19.71 -18.32
C GLY A 233 -7.91 18.20 -18.54
N VAL A 234 -7.01 17.94 -19.50
CA VAL A 234 -6.36 16.66 -19.85
C VAL A 234 -7.22 15.66 -20.61
N GLN A 235 -7.05 15.65 -21.94
CA GLN A 235 -7.59 14.61 -22.82
C GLN A 235 -6.48 13.59 -23.14
N GLY A 236 -6.62 12.40 -22.54
CA GLY A 236 -6.07 11.15 -23.06
C GLY A 236 -7.24 10.19 -23.25
N THR A 237 -7.12 9.21 -24.13
CA THR A 237 -8.14 8.13 -24.24
C THR A 237 -8.24 7.40 -22.91
N LEU A 238 -9.30 6.62 -22.60
CA LEU A 238 -9.27 5.81 -21.35
C LEU A 238 -8.00 5.00 -21.30
N PHE A 239 -7.54 4.49 -22.45
CA PHE A 239 -6.32 3.70 -22.47
C PHE A 239 -5.09 4.54 -22.22
N ALA A 240 -5.01 5.80 -22.66
CA ALA A 240 -3.96 6.69 -22.19
C ALA A 240 -4.08 7.05 -20.69
N LEU A 241 -5.30 7.22 -20.14
CA LEU A 241 -5.54 7.52 -18.72
C LEU A 241 -5.36 6.32 -17.80
N LEU A 242 -5.49 5.10 -18.32
CA LEU A 242 -5.37 3.83 -17.59
C LEU A 242 -4.03 3.13 -17.82
N GLU A 243 -3.39 3.31 -18.98
CA GLU A 243 -1.97 3.01 -19.20
C GLU A 243 -1.06 4.01 -18.46
N LEU A 244 -1.61 5.13 -17.98
CA LEU A 244 -0.94 5.97 -16.99
C LEU A 244 -0.79 5.32 -15.60
N GLU A 245 -1.29 4.09 -15.37
CA GLU A 245 -0.68 3.16 -14.40
C GLU A 245 0.16 2.07 -15.09
N LYS A 246 1.17 2.51 -15.84
CA LYS A 246 2.57 2.51 -15.41
C LYS A 246 3.40 2.79 -16.65
N PRO A 247 3.98 3.98 -16.81
CA PRO A 247 5.26 3.96 -17.46
C PRO A 247 6.16 3.12 -16.55
N ALA A 248 6.51 1.92 -17.01
CA ALA A 248 7.89 1.50 -16.90
C ALA A 248 8.72 2.51 -17.71
N TYR A 249 8.81 3.74 -17.21
CA TYR A 249 10.06 4.44 -17.35
C TYR A 249 11.00 3.55 -16.56
N GLU A 250 11.82 2.79 -17.28
CA GLU A 250 13.09 2.35 -16.72
C GLU A 250 13.80 3.64 -16.31
N ILE A 251 13.51 4.14 -15.10
CA ILE A 251 14.46 4.95 -14.40
C ILE A 251 15.67 4.04 -14.34
N SER A 252 16.72 4.41 -15.06
CA SER A 252 18.02 3.76 -14.97
C SER A 252 18.47 3.90 -13.51
N ALA A 253 18.13 2.90 -12.70
CA ALA A 253 18.43 2.88 -11.29
C ALA A 253 19.64 1.97 -11.11
N GLU A 254 20.71 2.52 -10.54
CA GLU A 254 21.94 1.76 -10.35
C GLU A 254 21.78 0.82 -9.13
N LYS A 255 22.24 -0.42 -9.27
CA LYS A 255 22.47 -1.31 -8.13
C LYS A 255 23.85 -1.01 -7.55
N VAL A 256 23.94 -0.89 -6.23
CA VAL A 256 25.20 -0.62 -5.52
C VAL A 256 25.54 -1.82 -4.65
N GLN A 257 26.79 -2.27 -4.71
CA GLN A 257 27.31 -3.29 -3.81
C GLN A 257 27.48 -2.67 -2.42
N GLU A 258 26.93 -3.33 -1.40
CA GLU A 258 27.01 -2.89 -0.03
C GLU A 258 28.44 -3.04 0.49
N ASN A 259 29.01 -1.93 0.95
CA ASN A 259 30.25 -1.93 1.69
C ASN A 259 29.88 -1.91 3.18
N TYR A 260 30.64 -2.63 4.01
CA TYR A 260 30.29 -2.82 5.42
C TYR A 260 30.24 -1.47 6.15
N PHE A 261 29.02 -1.01 6.48
CA PHE A 261 28.76 0.15 7.31
C PHE A 261 28.33 -0.32 8.69
N TYR A 262 28.93 0.26 9.72
CA TYR A 262 28.78 -0.11 11.12
C TYR A 262 27.33 -0.44 11.54
N ILE A 263 27.14 -1.63 12.10
CA ILE A 263 25.91 -2.04 12.77
C ILE A 263 25.99 -1.61 14.24
N PRO A 264 25.00 -0.87 14.80
CA PRO A 264 24.99 -0.47 16.20
C PRO A 264 25.25 -1.65 17.14
N GLN A 265 26.19 -1.50 18.07
CA GLN A 265 26.55 -2.57 18.99
C GLN A 265 25.39 -2.92 19.93
N VAL A 266 25.05 -4.20 19.98
CA VAL A 266 24.00 -4.69 20.87
C VAL A 266 24.54 -4.79 22.30
N LYS A 267 24.24 -3.82 23.15
CA LYS A 267 24.46 -3.94 24.60
C LYS A 267 23.35 -4.77 25.23
N LYS A 268 23.72 -5.85 25.91
CA LYS A 268 22.81 -6.69 26.68
C LYS A 268 22.17 -5.84 27.79
N ASN A 269 20.87 -5.98 28.01
CA ASN A 269 20.06 -5.29 29.02
C ASN A 269 19.71 -3.80 28.76
N TYR A 270 20.19 -3.19 27.68
CA TYR A 270 19.79 -1.82 27.31
C TYR A 270 18.93 -1.81 26.05
N LEU A 271 18.03 -0.83 25.98
CA LEU A 271 17.22 -0.53 24.80
C LEU A 271 18.00 0.39 23.86
N GLN A 272 18.09 0.00 22.59
CA GLN A 272 18.71 0.78 21.51
C GLN A 272 17.65 1.28 20.54
N LEU A 273 17.99 2.28 19.72
CA LEU A 273 17.06 2.94 18.80
C LEU A 273 16.26 1.96 17.94
N GLN A 274 16.91 0.94 17.37
CA GLN A 274 16.28 -0.06 16.51
C GLN A 274 15.31 -1.01 17.23
N ASN A 275 15.27 -1.00 18.57
CA ASN A 275 14.33 -1.81 19.34
C ASN A 275 12.90 -1.25 19.35
N ARG A 276 12.69 -0.02 18.85
CA ARG A 276 11.37 0.62 18.75
C ARG A 276 10.50 -0.06 17.70
N ARG A 277 9.22 -0.25 17.99
CA ARG A 277 8.24 -0.70 16.99
C ARG A 277 7.75 0.53 16.22
N TYR A 278 8.34 0.76 15.05
CA TYR A 278 8.02 1.92 14.22
C TYR A 278 7.91 1.54 12.75
N ILE A 279 6.79 1.90 12.14
CA ILE A 279 6.53 1.61 10.73
C ILE A 279 7.41 2.49 9.85
N GLY A 280 7.94 1.92 8.77
CA GLY A 280 8.83 2.65 7.86
C GLY A 280 10.28 2.80 8.36
N SER A 281 10.63 2.23 9.53
CA SER A 281 12.00 2.28 10.07
C SER A 281 13.04 1.79 9.05
N LYS A 282 14.06 2.62 8.79
CA LYS A 282 15.13 2.36 7.81
C LYS A 282 16.24 1.47 8.32
N HIS A 283 16.10 0.86 9.50
CA HIS A 283 17.17 0.06 10.12
C HIS A 283 17.78 -1.01 9.21
N LYS A 284 16.97 -1.76 8.46
CA LYS A 284 17.45 -2.81 7.53
C LYS A 284 18.01 -2.26 6.19
N LEU A 285 17.86 -0.96 5.95
CA LEU A 285 18.30 -0.27 4.72
C LEU A 285 19.53 0.61 4.95
N ILE A 286 19.96 0.78 6.21
CA ILE A 286 21.08 1.64 6.59
C ILE A 286 22.33 1.36 5.76
N GLU A 287 22.77 0.10 5.68
CA GLU A 287 23.99 -0.26 4.96
C GLU A 287 23.93 0.16 3.49
N TRP A 288 22.78 -0.04 2.86
CA TRP A 288 22.56 0.37 1.48
C TRP A 288 22.51 1.90 1.32
N ILE A 289 21.76 2.59 2.18
CA ILE A 289 21.63 4.06 2.15
C ILE A 289 23.02 4.71 2.28
N PHE A 290 23.82 4.31 3.26
CA PHE A 290 25.15 4.88 3.47
C PHE A 290 26.18 4.43 2.43
N SER A 291 26.03 3.23 1.84
CA SER A 291 26.86 2.82 0.70
C SER A 291 26.64 3.74 -0.51
N VAL A 292 25.39 4.12 -0.78
CA VAL A 292 25.05 5.07 -1.86
C VAL A 292 25.54 6.48 -1.51
N ILE A 293 25.29 6.96 -0.29
CA ILE A 293 25.74 8.30 0.14
C ILE A 293 27.27 8.40 0.01
N ASN A 294 28.02 7.42 0.49
CA ASN A 294 29.49 7.44 0.40
C ASN A 294 30.02 7.33 -1.03
N LYS A 295 29.26 6.72 -1.95
CA LYS A 295 29.60 6.65 -3.38
C LYS A 295 29.36 7.98 -4.09
N GLU A 296 28.27 8.66 -3.77
CA GLU A 296 27.75 9.77 -4.59
C GLU A 296 27.91 11.16 -3.96
N CYS A 297 28.10 11.24 -2.65
CA CYS A 297 28.26 12.49 -1.93
C CYS A 297 29.73 12.65 -1.51
N GLU A 298 30.30 13.82 -1.77
CA GLU A 298 31.58 14.18 -1.17
C GLU A 298 31.45 14.24 0.35
N LYS A 299 32.54 13.90 1.05
CA LYS A 299 32.54 13.91 2.52
C LYS A 299 32.32 15.33 3.03
N GLY A 300 31.15 15.57 3.61
CA GLY A 300 30.77 16.82 4.28
C GLY A 300 31.07 16.80 5.78
N ASN A 301 30.78 17.92 6.43
CA ASN A 301 30.85 18.10 7.88
C ASN A 301 29.50 17.89 8.57
N SER A 302 28.40 18.19 7.86
CA SER A 302 27.06 18.28 8.44
C SER A 302 26.03 17.40 7.73
N PHE A 303 25.17 16.75 8.54
CA PHE A 303 24.09 15.88 8.06
C PHE A 303 22.76 16.24 8.74
N ALA A 304 21.72 16.48 7.95
CA ALA A 304 20.39 16.77 8.45
C ALA A 304 19.39 15.66 8.09
N ASP A 305 18.78 15.06 9.10
CA ASP A 305 17.68 14.10 8.98
C ASP A 305 16.37 14.79 9.36
N ILE A 306 15.67 15.31 8.35
CA ILE A 306 14.56 16.24 8.56
C ILE A 306 13.19 15.54 8.72
N PHE A 307 13.17 14.22 8.57
CA PHE A 307 12.06 13.31 8.86
C PHE A 307 12.59 12.11 9.65
N ALA A 308 13.21 12.37 10.80
CA ALA A 308 14.08 11.41 11.45
C ALA A 308 13.37 10.13 11.92
N GLY A 309 12.06 10.15 12.20
CA GLY A 309 11.29 8.98 12.62
C GLY A 309 11.93 8.28 13.83
N THR A 310 12.52 7.10 13.61
CA THR A 310 13.25 6.38 14.68
C THR A 310 14.63 6.94 15.02
N GLY A 311 15.20 7.82 14.19
CA GLY A 311 16.54 8.36 14.35
C GLY A 311 17.67 7.39 13.96
N VAL A 312 17.35 6.22 13.39
CA VAL A 312 18.39 5.21 13.09
C VAL A 312 19.34 5.63 11.97
N VAL A 313 18.88 6.46 11.02
CA VAL A 313 19.75 7.05 9.98
C VAL A 313 20.68 8.07 10.61
N SER A 314 20.14 8.97 11.43
CA SER A 314 20.90 9.94 12.23
C SER A 314 21.96 9.30 13.13
N ALA A 315 21.67 8.15 13.75
CA ALA A 315 22.63 7.44 14.62
C ALA A 315 23.88 6.98 13.87
N VAL A 316 23.73 6.56 12.62
CA VAL A 316 24.86 6.21 11.77
C VAL A 316 25.56 7.46 11.25
N ALA A 317 24.79 8.48 10.85
CA ALA A 317 25.36 9.76 10.44
C ALA A 317 26.24 10.38 11.55
N ALA A 318 25.84 10.31 12.82
CA ALA A 318 26.59 10.82 13.97
C ALA A 318 28.00 10.24 14.14
N ARG A 319 28.32 9.12 13.48
CA ARG A 319 29.67 8.52 13.48
C ARG A 319 30.56 9.04 12.35
N HIS A 320 29.96 9.67 11.33
CA HIS A 320 30.64 10.07 10.09
C HIS A 320 30.66 11.58 9.88
N TYR A 321 29.76 12.32 10.52
CA TYR A 321 29.62 13.77 10.43
C TYR A 321 29.73 14.40 11.82
N ASP A 322 30.28 15.62 11.88
CA ASP A 322 30.52 16.31 13.14
C ASP A 322 29.29 17.08 13.62
N GLU A 323 28.45 17.54 12.69
CA GLU A 323 27.20 18.24 12.96
C GLU A 323 25.99 17.45 12.49
N ILE A 324 25.08 17.12 13.41
CA ILE A 324 23.84 16.40 13.13
C ILE A 324 22.64 17.27 13.43
N ILE A 325 21.74 17.39 12.46
CA ILE A 325 20.43 18.03 12.65
C ILE A 325 19.36 16.95 12.59
N LEU A 326 18.54 16.82 13.63
CA LEU A 326 17.36 15.95 13.63
C LEU A 326 16.10 16.79 13.67
N ASN A 327 15.07 16.40 12.92
CA ASN A 327 13.74 16.96 13.05
C ASN A 327 12.67 15.88 12.96
N ASP A 328 11.68 16.02 13.84
CA ASP A 328 10.39 15.37 13.69
C ASP A 328 9.35 16.19 14.45
N PHE A 329 8.18 16.35 13.86
CA PHE A 329 7.08 17.11 14.45
C PHE A 329 6.31 16.34 15.54
N LEU A 330 6.48 15.01 15.67
CA LEU A 330 5.90 14.21 16.75
C LEU A 330 6.65 14.41 18.07
N HIS A 331 5.91 14.59 19.16
CA HIS A 331 6.50 14.86 20.46
C HIS A 331 7.24 13.66 21.04
N SER A 332 6.73 12.45 20.82
CA SER A 332 7.37 11.19 21.21
C SER A 332 8.73 10.99 20.51
N ASN A 333 8.83 11.35 19.23
CA ASN A 333 10.08 11.29 18.48
C ASN A 333 11.07 12.32 19.00
N TYR A 334 10.63 13.56 19.22
CA TYR A 334 11.46 14.60 19.83
C TYR A 334 12.03 14.18 21.20
N ALA A 335 11.20 13.63 22.10
CA ALA A 335 11.65 13.15 23.39
C ALA A 335 12.71 12.03 23.28
N ILE A 336 12.54 11.12 22.32
CA ILE A 336 13.52 10.08 22.02
C ILE A 336 14.82 10.69 21.51
N TYR A 337 14.77 11.72 20.67
CA TYR A 337 15.98 12.39 20.17
C TYR A 337 16.74 13.06 21.30
N GLN A 338 16.05 13.75 22.20
CA GLN A 338 16.67 14.34 23.38
C GLN A 338 17.33 13.27 24.27
N ALA A 339 16.66 12.12 24.44
CA ALA A 339 17.15 11.01 25.25
C ALA A 339 18.39 10.33 24.65
N PHE A 340 18.38 10.03 23.34
CA PHE A 340 19.47 9.30 22.69
C PHE A 340 20.60 10.21 22.22
N PHE A 341 20.30 11.37 21.64
CA PHE A 341 21.28 12.23 20.98
C PHE A 341 21.58 13.50 21.76
N GLY A 342 20.59 14.05 22.47
CA GLY A 342 20.71 15.37 23.11
C GLY A 342 21.93 15.50 24.01
N ASN A 343 22.55 16.67 24.01
CA ASN A 343 23.66 16.97 24.91
C ASN A 343 23.16 17.16 26.35
N GLY A 344 24.02 16.92 27.34
CA GLY A 344 23.72 17.18 28.74
C GLY A 344 24.30 16.13 29.67
N GLU A 345 24.67 16.55 30.88
CA GLU A 345 25.12 15.65 31.94
C GLU A 345 23.94 14.84 32.51
N TRP A 346 24.19 13.57 32.79
CA TRP A 346 23.24 12.66 33.40
C TRP A 346 23.97 11.61 34.23
N ASP A 347 23.36 11.17 35.32
CA ASP A 347 23.93 10.13 36.18
C ASP A 347 23.31 8.76 35.84
N LYS A 348 24.16 7.87 35.34
CA LYS A 348 23.77 6.49 34.99
C LYS A 348 23.26 5.69 36.19
N ASN A 349 23.94 5.76 37.32
CA ASN A 349 23.55 5.00 38.52
C ASN A 349 22.22 5.50 39.07
N LYS A 350 22.00 6.82 39.04
CA LYS A 350 20.74 7.43 39.42
C LYS A 350 19.58 6.90 38.57
N ILE A 351 19.73 6.89 37.24
CA ILE A 351 18.71 6.36 36.32
C ILE A 351 18.45 4.86 36.58
N GLU A 352 19.52 4.07 36.72
CA GLU A 352 19.38 2.63 36.97
C GLU A 352 18.70 2.32 38.30
N ASN A 353 18.98 3.10 39.36
CA ASN A 353 18.30 2.98 40.65
C ASN A 353 16.81 3.35 40.54
N ILE A 354 16.47 4.46 39.88
CA ILE A 354 15.08 4.86 39.66
C ILE A 354 14.31 3.76 38.91
N ILE A 355 14.89 3.22 37.84
CA ILE A 355 14.25 2.13 37.06
C ILE A 355 14.13 0.85 37.89
N LYS A 356 15.12 0.54 38.72
CA LYS A 356 15.05 -0.60 39.64
C LYS A 356 13.89 -0.45 40.62
N ASP A 357 13.71 0.74 41.19
CA ASP A 357 12.59 1.03 42.10
C ASP A 357 11.24 0.88 41.38
N TYR A 358 11.14 1.39 40.15
CA TYR A 358 9.95 1.20 39.32
C TYR A 358 9.62 -0.26 39.02
N ASN A 359 10.63 -1.10 38.81
CA ASN A 359 10.44 -2.53 38.55
C ASN A 359 10.04 -3.34 39.79
N ASN A 360 10.09 -2.76 41.00
CA ASN A 360 9.61 -3.41 42.23
C ASN A 360 8.15 -3.08 42.55
N ILE A 361 7.48 -2.28 41.72
CA ILE A 361 6.09 -1.88 41.93
C ILE A 361 5.15 -3.02 41.55
N ASP A 362 4.24 -3.36 42.45
CA ASP A 362 3.10 -4.22 42.14
C ASP A 362 1.88 -3.37 41.75
N GLY A 363 1.34 -3.58 40.55
CA GLY A 363 0.16 -2.85 40.10
C GLY A 363 -1.14 -3.29 40.76
N GLY A 364 -1.14 -4.40 41.50
CA GLY A 364 -2.23 -4.80 42.40
C GLY A 364 -2.48 -3.77 43.51
N ASP A 365 -1.41 -3.13 43.99
CA ASP A 365 -1.44 -2.14 45.07
C ASP A 365 -1.78 -0.72 44.58
N LEU A 366 -1.85 -0.52 43.27
CA LEU A 366 -2.10 0.80 42.67
C LEU A 366 -3.58 1.03 42.38
N GLU A 367 -4.04 2.26 42.64
CA GLU A 367 -5.33 2.75 42.15
C GLU A 367 -5.34 2.92 40.62
N ASN A 368 -6.54 3.03 40.04
CA ASN A 368 -6.67 3.36 38.62
C ASN A 368 -6.24 4.80 38.38
N ASN A 369 -5.33 5.00 37.43
CA ASN A 369 -4.91 6.31 36.94
C ASN A 369 -5.44 6.58 35.52
N TYR A 370 -5.14 7.76 34.99
CA TYR A 370 -5.55 8.15 33.64
C TYR A 370 -5.16 7.10 32.58
N PHE A 371 -3.94 6.57 32.64
CA PHE A 371 -3.45 5.63 31.63
C PHE A 371 -4.14 4.27 31.73
N SER A 372 -4.32 3.72 32.94
CA SER A 372 -5.02 2.45 33.15
C SER A 372 -6.49 2.51 32.80
N THR A 373 -7.16 3.62 33.13
CA THR A 373 -8.58 3.83 32.82
C THR A 373 -8.82 3.86 31.32
N ASN A 374 -7.92 4.51 30.57
CA ASN A 374 -8.07 4.67 29.13
C ASN A 374 -7.56 3.45 28.37
N PHE A 375 -6.30 3.04 28.56
CA PHE A 375 -5.62 2.07 27.71
C PHE A 375 -5.53 0.65 28.30
N GLY A 376 -5.86 0.46 29.58
CA GLY A 376 -5.92 -0.84 30.24
C GLY A 376 -7.05 -1.72 29.71
N GLY A 377 -6.80 -3.03 29.62
CA GLY A 377 -7.72 -4.01 29.02
C GLY A 377 -7.84 -3.90 27.50
N LYS A 378 -7.05 -3.02 26.86
CA LYS A 378 -7.09 -2.75 25.41
C LYS A 378 -5.69 -2.91 24.81
N TYR A 379 -4.89 -1.86 24.90
CA TYR A 379 -3.50 -1.85 24.43
C TYR A 379 -2.56 -2.55 25.40
N PHE A 380 -2.91 -2.58 26.69
CA PHE A 380 -2.12 -3.20 27.76
C PHE A 380 -3.06 -3.96 28.69
N SER A 381 -2.53 -4.90 29.48
CA SER A 381 -3.28 -5.44 30.62
C SER A 381 -3.64 -4.30 31.59
N HIS A 382 -4.68 -4.48 32.41
CA HIS A 382 -5.03 -3.45 33.40
C HIS A 382 -3.90 -3.19 34.39
N ASN A 383 -3.26 -4.25 34.87
CA ASN A 383 -2.17 -4.17 35.85
C ASN A 383 -0.94 -3.45 35.28
N SER A 384 -0.47 -3.85 34.08
CA SER A 384 0.64 -3.16 33.41
C SER A 384 0.30 -1.69 33.12
N ALA A 385 -0.94 -1.38 32.72
CA ALA A 385 -1.34 0.00 32.47
C ALA A 385 -1.34 0.87 33.75
N LYS A 386 -1.66 0.31 34.92
CA LYS A 386 -1.55 1.01 36.21
C LYS A 386 -0.09 1.35 36.50
N ILE A 387 0.81 0.38 36.37
CA ILE A 387 2.26 0.56 36.59
C ILE A 387 2.81 1.62 35.64
N ILE A 388 2.49 1.55 34.34
CA ILE A 388 2.93 2.52 33.34
C ILE A 388 2.48 3.94 33.71
N GLY A 389 1.21 4.09 34.08
CA GLY A 389 0.67 5.40 34.45
C GLY A 389 1.28 5.94 35.74
N PHE A 390 1.51 5.10 36.74
CA PHE A 390 2.17 5.48 37.99
C PHE A 390 3.62 5.92 37.75
N ILE A 391 4.39 5.15 36.97
CA ILE A 391 5.76 5.50 36.61
C ILE A 391 5.79 6.85 35.92
N ARG A 392 4.90 7.06 34.95
CA ARG A 392 4.87 8.34 34.21
C ARG A 392 4.48 9.51 35.10
N GLU A 393 3.52 9.36 36.01
CA GLU A 393 3.16 10.39 36.98
C GLU A 393 4.34 10.70 37.91
N THR A 394 5.00 9.67 38.44
CA THR A 394 6.17 9.82 39.33
C THR A 394 7.33 10.54 38.64
N ILE A 395 7.56 10.28 37.34
CA ILE A 395 8.57 11.01 36.55
C ILE A 395 8.22 12.50 36.48
N GLU A 396 6.93 12.87 36.34
CA GLU A 396 6.49 14.26 36.29
C GLU A 396 6.63 14.97 37.64
N GLU A 397 6.18 14.31 38.70
CA GLU A 397 6.27 14.84 40.06
C GLU A 397 7.73 15.05 40.48
N ASN A 398 8.63 14.17 40.05
CA ASN A 398 10.06 14.25 40.32
C ASN A 398 10.84 15.14 39.33
N ARG A 399 10.16 15.87 38.42
CA ARG A 399 10.81 16.63 37.34
C ARG A 399 11.90 17.59 37.82
N LYS A 400 11.70 18.25 38.97
CA LYS A 400 12.64 19.22 39.55
C LYS A 400 13.97 18.61 39.98
N ASN A 401 14.01 17.31 40.24
CA ASN A 401 15.21 16.59 40.67
C ASN A 401 15.93 15.90 39.51
N LEU A 402 15.46 16.05 38.27
CA LEU A 402 16.01 15.43 37.08
C LEU A 402 16.61 16.50 36.16
N SER A 403 17.81 16.24 35.64
CA SER A 403 18.29 17.02 34.49
C SER A 403 17.37 16.79 33.29
N ASP A 404 17.39 17.70 32.31
CA ASP A 404 16.61 17.52 31.08
C ASP A 404 16.95 16.20 30.39
N LYS A 405 18.25 15.85 30.36
CA LYS A 405 18.74 14.61 29.79
C LYS A 405 18.20 13.39 30.55
N GLU A 406 18.26 13.41 31.88
CA GLU A 406 17.74 12.33 32.73
C GLU A 406 16.23 12.13 32.56
N TYR A 407 15.47 13.22 32.53
CA TYR A 407 14.03 13.19 32.28
C TYR A 407 13.72 12.50 30.95
N TYR A 408 14.36 12.92 29.85
CA TYR A 408 14.12 12.30 28.56
C TYR A 408 14.60 10.85 28.49
N ILE A 409 15.70 10.48 29.18
CA ILE A 409 16.14 9.08 29.30
C ILE A 409 15.07 8.21 29.96
N LEU A 410 14.44 8.66 31.04
CA LEU A 410 13.37 7.92 31.71
C LEU A 410 12.12 7.81 30.81
N ILE A 411 11.72 8.90 30.15
CA ILE A 411 10.59 8.89 29.21
C ILE A 411 10.83 7.93 28.04
N ALA A 412 12.02 7.98 27.42
CA ALA A 412 12.37 7.07 26.33
C ALA A 412 12.44 5.61 26.79
N SER A 413 13.02 5.36 27.97
CA SER A 413 13.06 4.02 28.58
C SER A 413 11.66 3.46 28.80
N LEU A 414 10.72 4.29 29.25
CA LEU A 414 9.32 3.91 29.43
C LEU A 414 8.67 3.61 28.08
N LEU A 415 8.78 4.51 27.10
CA LEU A 415 8.24 4.35 25.75
C LEU A 415 8.68 3.04 25.09
N TYR A 416 9.97 2.74 25.13
CA TYR A 416 10.52 1.52 24.53
C TYR A 416 10.09 0.25 25.27
N SER A 417 9.84 0.35 26.58
CA SER A 417 9.40 -0.78 27.41
C SER A 417 7.92 -1.09 27.18
N ILE A 418 7.05 -0.07 27.05
CA ILE A 418 5.62 -0.29 26.76
C ILE A 418 5.41 -0.95 25.39
N ASP A 419 6.25 -0.62 24.40
CA ASP A 419 6.20 -1.23 23.07
C ASP A 419 6.37 -2.76 23.11
N LYS A 420 7.02 -3.31 24.16
CA LYS A 420 7.22 -4.76 24.31
C LYS A 420 5.98 -5.48 24.80
N VAL A 421 5.17 -4.82 25.63
CA VAL A 421 3.96 -5.37 26.24
C VAL A 421 2.68 -4.95 25.52
N ALA A 422 2.78 -4.02 24.55
CA ALA A 422 1.65 -3.54 23.78
C ALA A 422 0.98 -4.66 22.95
N ASN A 423 -0.34 -4.78 23.10
CA ASN A 423 -1.22 -5.72 22.41
C ASN A 423 -1.61 -5.23 21.00
N THR A 424 -0.61 -4.99 20.16
CA THR A 424 -0.78 -4.44 18.80
C THR A 424 0.14 -5.12 17.77
N VAL A 425 0.00 -4.76 16.50
CA VAL A 425 0.88 -5.18 15.39
C VAL A 425 2.13 -4.28 15.23
N GLY A 426 2.45 -3.46 16.23
CA GLY A 426 3.58 -2.52 16.19
C GLY A 426 3.22 -1.07 15.88
N HIS A 427 1.92 -0.73 15.92
CA HIS A 427 1.39 0.63 15.97
C HIS A 427 0.10 0.66 16.78
N TYR A 428 -0.33 1.82 17.24
CA TYR A 428 -1.47 1.98 18.14
C TYR A 428 -2.78 2.32 17.41
N ASP A 429 -2.82 2.26 16.08
CA ASP A 429 -4.06 2.49 15.31
C ASP A 429 -5.20 1.50 15.67
N ALA A 430 -4.84 0.29 16.12
CA ALA A 430 -5.77 -0.72 16.63
C ALA A 430 -5.07 -1.65 17.63
N TYR A 431 -5.87 -2.35 18.45
CA TYR A 431 -5.42 -3.40 19.37
C TYR A 431 -6.18 -4.71 19.12
N PHE A 432 -5.61 -5.83 19.53
CA PHE A 432 -6.28 -7.13 19.39
C PHE A 432 -7.37 -7.31 20.43
N LYS A 433 -8.56 -7.77 20.02
CA LYS A 433 -9.60 -8.24 20.94
C LYS A 433 -9.27 -9.65 21.41
N LYS A 434 -8.43 -9.75 22.44
CA LYS A 434 -8.11 -11.02 23.13
C LYS A 434 -8.86 -11.08 24.45
N GLU A 435 -9.27 -12.27 24.87
CA GLU A 435 -9.86 -12.48 26.21
C GLU A 435 -8.86 -12.12 27.32
N HIS A 436 -7.58 -12.38 27.09
CA HIS A 436 -6.49 -12.02 27.99
C HIS A 436 -5.38 -11.27 27.25
N VAL A 437 -4.98 -10.13 27.81
CA VAL A 437 -3.76 -9.42 27.43
C VAL A 437 -2.66 -9.87 28.38
N GLU A 438 -1.52 -10.25 27.82
CA GLU A 438 -0.36 -10.69 28.58
C GLU A 438 0.03 -9.60 29.59
N ASP A 439 0.25 -10.02 30.83
CA ASP A 439 0.58 -9.15 31.95
C ASP A 439 2.04 -9.33 32.37
N GLY A 440 2.67 -8.25 32.83
CA GLY A 440 4.08 -8.22 33.18
C GLY A 440 4.77 -7.03 32.51
N PHE A 441 4.83 -5.91 33.22
CA PHE A 441 5.60 -4.74 32.79
C PHE A 441 7.00 -4.78 33.40
N PHE A 442 8.02 -4.59 32.55
CA PHE A 442 9.40 -4.49 33.00
C PHE A 442 10.10 -3.38 32.21
N MET A 443 10.56 -2.36 32.92
CA MET A 443 11.24 -1.20 32.34
C MET A 443 12.74 -1.47 32.20
N ARG A 444 13.29 -1.18 31.02
CA ARG A 444 14.73 -1.24 30.76
C ARG A 444 15.29 0.14 30.43
N PRO A 445 16.53 0.47 30.86
CA PRO A 445 17.17 1.71 30.47
C PRO A 445 17.50 1.72 28.98
N ILE A 446 17.46 2.90 28.36
CA ILE A 446 18.07 3.11 27.03
C ILE A 446 19.60 3.26 27.14
N ASP A 447 20.29 3.11 26.02
CA ASP A 447 21.72 3.42 25.86
C ASP A 447 21.89 4.70 25.03
N PRO A 448 22.12 5.88 25.64
CA PRO A 448 22.37 7.11 24.91
C PRO A 448 23.59 7.00 23.98
N ILE A 449 23.53 7.73 22.87
CA ILE A 449 24.57 7.75 21.84
C ILE A 449 25.44 8.99 22.05
N GLU A 450 26.76 8.80 21.95
CA GLU A 450 27.70 9.91 21.91
C GLU A 450 27.63 10.60 20.55
N VAL A 451 27.35 11.91 20.57
CA VAL A 451 27.29 12.78 19.39
C VAL A 451 28.15 14.00 19.68
N LYS A 452 28.91 14.48 18.68
CA LYS A 452 29.75 15.66 18.83
C LYS A 452 28.91 16.93 18.94
N ASN A 453 28.27 17.33 17.84
CA ASN A 453 27.37 18.48 17.81
C ASN A 453 26.01 18.03 17.26
N VAL A 454 24.96 18.24 18.04
CA VAL A 454 23.59 17.89 17.64
C VAL A 454 22.65 19.08 17.82
N THR A 455 21.77 19.29 16.85
CA THR A 455 20.62 20.20 16.96
C THR A 455 19.35 19.43 16.70
N ILE A 456 18.37 19.55 17.61
CA ILE A 456 17.13 18.77 17.58
C ILE A 456 15.94 19.73 17.49
N TYR A 457 15.17 19.62 16.42
CA TYR A 457 13.97 20.40 16.18
C TYR A 457 12.70 19.54 16.34
N LYS A 458 11.60 20.23 16.66
CA LYS A 458 10.24 19.70 16.65
C LYS A 458 9.34 20.64 15.86
N GLU A 459 9.54 20.70 14.55
CA GLU A 459 8.88 21.65 13.66
C GLU A 459 8.38 20.96 12.38
N ASP A 460 7.39 21.59 11.71
CA ASP A 460 7.05 21.27 10.34
C ASP A 460 8.29 21.41 9.44
N THR A 461 8.59 20.36 8.69
CA THR A 461 9.83 20.28 7.90
C THR A 461 9.93 21.36 6.82
N ASN A 462 8.81 21.80 6.22
CA ASN A 462 8.82 22.87 5.21
C ASN A 462 9.14 24.23 5.85
N LEU A 463 8.77 24.46 7.10
CA LEU A 463 9.16 25.66 7.84
C LEU A 463 10.62 25.60 8.27
N LEU A 464 11.08 24.44 8.75
CA LEU A 464 12.46 24.23 9.16
C LEU A 464 13.45 24.38 8.00
N ALA A 465 13.08 23.91 6.81
CA ALA A 465 13.93 23.96 5.61
C ALA A 465 14.48 25.36 5.29
N LYS A 466 13.71 26.41 5.63
CA LYS A 466 14.08 27.81 5.43
C LYS A 466 15.16 28.31 6.40
N LYS A 467 15.41 27.58 7.49
CA LYS A 467 16.26 28.00 8.62
C LYS A 467 17.55 27.20 8.73
N ILE A 468 17.63 26.04 8.09
CA ILE A 468 18.76 25.11 8.23
C ILE A 468 19.67 25.12 6.99
N LYS A 469 20.92 24.75 7.22
CA LYS A 469 21.91 24.47 6.19
C LYS A 469 22.67 23.22 6.59
N ALA A 470 22.89 22.30 5.66
CA ALA A 470 23.70 21.11 5.87
C ALA A 470 24.39 20.69 4.56
N ASP A 471 25.46 19.92 4.63
CA ASP A 471 26.10 19.38 3.43
C ASP A 471 25.19 18.33 2.78
N ILE A 472 24.61 17.45 3.60
CA ILE A 472 23.67 16.41 3.16
C ILE A 472 22.37 16.56 3.94
N VAL A 473 21.25 16.60 3.22
CA VAL A 473 19.90 16.54 3.80
C VAL A 473 19.22 15.24 3.37
N TYR A 474 18.88 14.40 4.34
CA TYR A 474 18.13 13.16 4.17
C TYR A 474 16.63 13.38 4.38
N ILE A 475 15.82 12.87 3.45
CA ILE A 475 14.40 13.16 3.32
C ILE A 475 13.62 11.84 3.20
N ASP A 476 12.79 11.53 4.19
CA ASP A 476 11.95 10.32 4.24
C ASP A 476 10.53 10.60 4.78
N PRO A 477 9.73 11.45 4.12
CA PRO A 477 8.39 11.78 4.56
C PRO A 477 7.42 10.59 4.49
N PRO A 478 6.29 10.67 5.21
CA PRO A 478 5.24 9.66 5.12
C PRO A 478 4.44 9.82 3.82
N TYR A 479 4.81 9.09 2.76
CA TYR A 479 4.20 9.22 1.43
C TYR A 479 2.79 8.64 1.27
N ASN A 480 2.21 8.01 2.27
CA ASN A 480 0.90 7.35 2.19
C ASN A 480 -0.12 8.04 3.10
N SER A 481 -1.39 7.61 3.06
CA SER A 481 -2.46 8.28 3.83
C SER A 481 -2.36 8.06 5.36
N ARG A 482 -1.33 7.37 5.87
CA ARG A 482 -1.20 7.05 7.29
C ARG A 482 -0.62 8.23 8.04
N GLN A 483 -1.46 8.85 8.85
CA GLN A 483 -1.08 9.94 9.73
C GLN A 483 -0.39 9.37 10.98
N TYR A 484 0.92 9.56 11.09
CA TYR A 484 1.72 8.96 12.16
C TYR A 484 1.29 9.46 13.55
N SER A 485 0.86 10.72 13.68
CA SER A 485 0.26 11.27 14.90
C SER A 485 -0.95 10.47 15.38
N ARG A 486 -1.74 9.91 14.45
CA ARG A 486 -2.89 9.05 14.77
C ARG A 486 -2.47 7.62 15.09
N PHE A 487 -1.45 7.10 14.40
CA PHE A 487 -0.93 5.74 14.59
C PHE A 487 -0.15 5.58 15.90
N TYR A 488 0.46 6.65 16.40
CA TYR A 488 1.29 6.67 17.60
C TYR A 488 0.68 7.53 18.72
N HIS A 489 -0.64 7.76 18.69
CA HIS A 489 -1.33 8.64 19.64
C HIS A 489 -1.15 8.23 21.12
N VAL A 490 -1.04 6.92 21.42
CA VAL A 490 -0.75 6.44 22.78
C VAL A 490 0.65 6.88 23.23
N LEU A 491 1.64 6.84 22.32
CA LEU A 491 2.99 7.31 22.61
C LEU A 491 3.03 8.83 22.77
N GLU A 492 2.32 9.57 21.91
CA GLU A 492 2.17 11.02 22.05
C GLU A 492 1.57 11.38 23.41
N THR A 493 0.46 10.73 23.78
CA THR A 493 -0.23 10.94 25.07
C THR A 493 0.67 10.62 26.26
N LEU A 494 1.41 9.50 26.22
CA LEU A 494 2.32 9.12 27.29
C LEU A 494 3.49 10.11 27.44
N THR A 495 3.98 10.64 26.31
CA THR A 495 5.12 11.57 26.31
C THR A 495 4.69 12.96 26.78
N LYS A 496 3.62 13.51 26.19
CA LYS A 496 3.09 14.85 26.51
C LYS A 496 2.49 14.90 27.91
N TRP A 497 1.81 13.83 28.32
CA TRP A 497 1.17 13.68 29.62
C TRP A 497 0.15 14.78 29.97
N ASP A 498 -0.47 15.34 28.95
CA ASP A 498 -1.54 16.35 29.00
C ASP A 498 -2.93 15.76 29.28
N LYS A 499 -3.03 14.43 29.37
CA LYS A 499 -4.24 13.67 29.76
C LYS A 499 -5.50 14.10 28.98
N PRO A 500 -5.46 14.10 27.62
CA PRO A 500 -6.56 14.61 26.81
C PRO A 500 -7.80 13.73 26.90
N GLU A 501 -8.95 14.28 26.50
CA GLU A 501 -10.14 13.46 26.25
C GLU A 501 -9.92 12.57 25.02
N LEU A 502 -10.39 11.32 25.08
CA LEU A 502 -10.15 10.29 24.05
C LEU A 502 -11.46 9.82 23.44
N PHE A 503 -11.46 9.61 22.12
CA PHE A 503 -12.65 9.31 21.32
C PHE A 503 -12.52 8.02 20.52
N GLY A 504 -13.68 7.39 20.29
CA GLY A 504 -13.82 6.21 19.44
C GLY A 504 -13.17 4.95 20.02
N THR A 505 -13.26 3.85 19.27
CA THR A 505 -12.79 2.53 19.71
C THR A 505 -11.27 2.48 19.94
N ALA A 506 -10.51 3.21 19.12
CA ALA A 506 -9.06 3.29 19.23
C ALA A 506 -8.59 4.32 20.29
N LEU A 507 -9.49 5.04 20.95
CA LEU A 507 -9.18 6.02 22.02
C LEU A 507 -8.21 7.10 21.58
N LYS A 508 -8.50 7.72 20.45
CA LYS A 508 -7.64 8.75 19.89
C LYS A 508 -8.03 10.12 20.47
N PRO A 509 -7.07 10.98 20.82
CA PRO A 509 -7.37 12.37 21.15
C PRO A 509 -7.87 13.13 19.92
N GLN A 510 -8.23 14.40 20.11
CA GLN A 510 -8.50 15.32 19.01
C GLN A 510 -7.32 15.35 18.01
N GLU A 511 -7.62 15.56 16.73
CA GLU A 511 -6.60 15.54 15.70
C GLU A 511 -5.65 16.73 15.83
N GLU A 512 -4.36 16.44 15.81
CA GLU A 512 -3.26 17.41 15.86
C GLU A 512 -2.10 16.86 15.02
N ASN A 513 -1.17 17.74 14.61
CA ASN A 513 0.04 17.35 13.87
C ASN A 513 -0.30 16.40 12.69
N MET A 514 -1.18 16.86 11.81
CA MET A 514 -1.57 16.11 10.60
C MET A 514 -0.65 16.51 9.46
N SER A 515 0.09 15.55 8.89
CA SER A 515 1.04 15.80 7.82
C SER A 515 0.33 15.96 6.48
N ASP A 516 0.68 17.02 5.75
CA ASP A 516 0.21 17.24 4.38
C ASP A 516 0.85 16.26 3.38
N TYR A 517 1.98 15.64 3.75
CA TYR A 517 2.59 14.54 2.96
C TYR A 517 1.70 13.29 2.89
N CYS A 518 0.74 13.16 3.81
CA CYS A 518 -0.25 12.09 3.79
C CYS A 518 -1.55 12.47 3.04
N ARG A 519 -1.62 13.68 2.47
CA ARG A 519 -2.78 14.23 1.76
C ARG A 519 -2.51 14.34 0.25
N VAL A 520 -3.49 14.83 -0.50
CA VAL A 520 -3.36 15.04 -1.96
C VAL A 520 -2.30 16.09 -2.34
N GLN A 521 -1.92 16.96 -1.41
CA GLN A 521 -0.93 18.03 -1.60
C GLN A 521 0.53 17.58 -1.42
N ALA A 522 0.79 16.29 -1.18
CA ALA A 522 2.12 15.78 -0.85
C ALA A 522 3.18 16.16 -1.90
N LYS A 523 2.82 16.14 -3.19
CA LYS A 523 3.68 16.56 -4.31
C LYS A 523 4.09 18.03 -4.19
N ASP A 524 3.12 18.91 -3.98
CA ASP A 524 3.37 20.36 -3.90
C ASP A 524 4.22 20.70 -2.67
N ARG A 525 3.98 20.03 -1.54
CA ARG A 525 4.77 20.21 -0.32
C ARG A 525 6.19 19.69 -0.48
N LEU A 526 6.40 18.57 -1.18
CA LEU A 526 7.75 18.11 -1.52
C LEU A 526 8.48 19.09 -2.43
N ALA A 527 7.79 19.66 -3.43
CA ALA A 527 8.36 20.67 -4.32
C ALA A 527 8.78 21.94 -3.58
N GLU A 528 7.94 22.46 -2.68
CA GLU A 528 8.27 23.59 -1.80
C GLU A 528 9.48 23.26 -0.92
N LEU A 529 9.49 22.09 -0.28
CA LEU A 529 10.59 21.65 0.57
C LEU A 529 11.93 21.62 -0.18
N VAL A 530 11.97 20.94 -1.33
CA VAL A 530 13.18 20.82 -2.15
C VAL A 530 13.68 22.18 -2.64
N LYS A 531 12.76 23.09 -2.97
CA LYS A 531 13.08 24.47 -3.35
C LYS A 531 13.78 25.21 -2.21
N ASP A 532 13.26 25.13 -0.99
CA ASP A 532 13.72 25.94 0.14
C ASP A 532 14.98 25.39 0.83
N LEU A 533 15.27 24.09 0.69
CA LEU A 533 16.45 23.48 1.29
C LEU A 533 17.76 24.06 0.75
N ASN A 534 18.66 24.38 1.69
CA ASN A 534 20.03 24.82 1.44
C ASN A 534 21.01 23.70 1.79
N ALA A 535 21.38 22.90 0.78
CA ALA A 535 22.33 21.81 0.93
C ALA A 535 23.16 21.56 -0.33
N LYS A 536 24.27 20.83 -0.19
CA LYS A 536 25.06 20.35 -1.34
C LYS A 536 24.40 19.13 -1.97
N TYR A 537 23.88 18.23 -1.13
CA TYR A 537 23.22 17.00 -1.55
C TYR A 537 21.86 16.84 -0.89
N LEU A 538 20.87 16.45 -1.69
CA LEU A 538 19.58 15.97 -1.21
C LEU A 538 19.50 14.46 -1.43
N VAL A 539 19.15 13.72 -0.38
CA VAL A 539 19.01 12.27 -0.40
C VAL A 539 17.59 11.90 -0.01
N VAL A 540 16.79 11.44 -0.97
CA VAL A 540 15.37 11.12 -0.74
C VAL A 540 15.16 9.61 -0.79
N SER A 541 14.64 9.01 0.28
CA SER A 541 14.19 7.61 0.27
C SER A 541 12.72 7.50 -0.08
N TYR A 542 12.37 6.45 -0.81
CA TYR A 542 11.02 6.22 -1.29
C TYR A 542 10.80 4.74 -1.63
N ASN A 543 9.57 4.22 -1.51
CA ASN A 543 9.23 2.85 -1.91
C ASN A 543 8.14 2.80 -2.98
N ASN A 544 8.05 1.74 -3.78
CA ASN A 544 7.06 1.63 -4.86
C ASN A 544 5.71 1.05 -4.44
N THR A 545 5.19 1.40 -3.26
CA THR A 545 3.90 0.88 -2.75
C THR A 545 2.69 1.55 -3.42
N TYR A 546 2.52 1.37 -4.73
CA TYR A 546 1.41 1.92 -5.52
C TYR A 546 0.18 1.00 -5.56
N ASP A 547 0.43 -0.31 -5.68
CA ASP A 547 -0.61 -1.33 -5.88
C ASP A 547 -1.07 -1.96 -4.56
N SER A 548 -1.05 -1.20 -3.47
CA SER A 548 -1.48 -1.76 -2.20
C SER A 548 -2.99 -2.01 -2.19
N LYS A 549 -3.41 -3.18 -1.71
CA LYS A 549 -4.83 -3.53 -1.52
C LYS A 549 -5.59 -2.57 -0.59
N SER A 550 -4.89 -1.68 0.11
CA SER A 550 -5.46 -0.68 1.02
C SER A 550 -5.17 0.73 0.53
N ASN A 551 -6.21 1.54 0.32
CA ASN A 551 -6.07 2.96 -0.09
C ASN A 551 -5.22 3.79 0.89
N SER A 552 -5.14 3.40 2.17
CA SER A 552 -4.30 4.10 3.15
C SER A 552 -2.81 3.82 2.97
N SER A 553 -2.45 2.69 2.37
CA SER A 553 -1.06 2.30 2.10
C SER A 553 -0.54 2.77 0.74
N LYS A 554 -1.42 3.23 -0.16
CA LYS A 554 -1.06 3.74 -1.48
C LYS A 554 -0.31 5.07 -1.35
N ASN A 555 0.85 5.15 -2.00
CA ASN A 555 1.63 6.38 -2.01
C ASN A 555 0.91 7.51 -2.77
N LYS A 556 1.09 8.75 -2.30
CA LYS A 556 0.48 9.99 -2.79
C LYS A 556 1.30 10.72 -3.83
N ILE A 557 2.56 10.34 -4.00
CA ILE A 557 3.50 10.92 -4.96
C ILE A 557 4.08 9.77 -5.77
N THR A 558 4.23 9.93 -7.07
CA THR A 558 4.86 8.93 -7.94
C THR A 558 6.37 9.10 -8.00
N LEU A 559 7.06 8.03 -8.42
CA LEU A 559 8.52 7.96 -8.55
C LEU A 559 9.02 9.01 -9.54
N GLN A 560 8.27 9.21 -10.63
CA GLN A 560 8.59 10.19 -11.66
C GLN A 560 8.41 11.62 -11.12
N GLU A 561 7.35 11.90 -10.36
CA GLU A 561 7.15 13.22 -9.76
C GLU A 561 8.27 13.58 -8.78
N ILE A 562 8.72 12.62 -7.95
CA ILE A 562 9.89 12.84 -7.08
C ILE A 562 11.13 13.16 -7.91
N LYS A 563 11.38 12.37 -8.98
CA LYS A 563 12.51 12.59 -9.87
C LYS A 563 12.46 13.98 -10.52
N ASP A 564 11.31 14.40 -11.01
CA ASP A 564 11.12 15.68 -11.70
C ASP A 564 11.36 16.85 -10.74
N ILE A 565 10.79 16.78 -9.53
CA ILE A 565 11.00 17.78 -8.47
C ILE A 565 12.49 17.92 -8.12
N LEU A 566 13.16 16.79 -7.92
CA LEU A 566 14.58 16.78 -7.55
C LEU A 566 15.48 17.25 -8.71
N SER A 567 15.16 16.83 -9.94
CA SER A 567 15.92 17.21 -11.14
C SER A 567 15.79 18.70 -11.47
N ALA A 568 14.72 19.35 -11.01
CA ALA A 568 14.58 20.81 -11.10
C ALA A 568 15.54 21.57 -10.18
N LYS A 569 15.99 20.95 -9.07
CA LYS A 569 16.94 21.55 -8.10
C LYS A 569 18.40 21.25 -8.44
N GLY A 570 18.68 20.13 -9.12
CA GLY A 570 20.05 19.70 -9.39
C GLY A 570 20.15 18.44 -10.22
N LYS A 571 21.37 17.91 -10.37
CA LYS A 571 21.59 16.64 -11.08
C LYS A 571 21.19 15.47 -10.19
N THR A 572 20.11 14.77 -10.55
CA THR A 572 19.57 13.64 -9.77
C THR A 572 19.96 12.29 -10.38
N LYS A 573 20.49 11.40 -9.53
CA LYS A 573 20.66 9.97 -9.79
C LYS A 573 19.69 9.16 -8.94
N VAL A 574 19.31 7.97 -9.43
CA VAL A 574 18.38 7.07 -8.73
C VAL A 574 19.04 5.72 -8.53
N PHE A 575 18.84 5.15 -7.36
CA PHE A 575 19.33 3.84 -6.96
C PHE A 575 18.16 2.98 -6.51
N GLU A 576 18.24 1.67 -6.74
CA GLU A 576 17.19 0.72 -6.30
C GLU A 576 17.76 -0.46 -5.52
N LYS A 577 16.95 -0.97 -4.59
CA LYS A 577 17.19 -2.21 -3.85
C LYS A 577 15.91 -3.03 -3.74
N ASP A 578 16.01 -4.31 -4.06
CA ASP A 578 14.93 -5.26 -3.81
C ASP A 578 14.75 -5.41 -2.29
N TYR A 579 13.54 -5.14 -1.78
CA TYR A 579 13.29 -5.13 -0.34
C TYR A 579 11.92 -5.71 -0.02
N ARG A 580 11.85 -6.59 0.99
CA ARG A 580 10.57 -7.20 1.38
C ARG A 580 9.72 -6.22 2.17
N HIS A 581 8.49 -5.97 1.69
CA HIS A 581 7.50 -5.14 2.38
C HIS A 581 7.15 -5.73 3.77
N PHE A 582 7.01 -4.88 4.79
CA PHE A 582 6.48 -5.29 6.09
C PHE A 582 4.98 -5.53 5.98
N ASN A 583 4.51 -6.76 6.24
CA ASN A 583 3.09 -7.09 6.15
C ASN A 583 2.49 -7.55 7.47
N ALA A 584 1.36 -6.96 7.84
CA ALA A 584 0.52 -7.38 8.95
C ALA A 584 -0.61 -8.35 8.53
N GLY A 585 -0.63 -8.83 7.26
CA GLY A 585 -1.63 -9.75 6.72
C GLY A 585 -1.26 -10.44 5.38
N ASN A 586 -2.26 -11.06 4.73
CA ASN A 586 -2.17 -11.99 3.56
C ASN A 586 -1.80 -11.34 2.20
N THR A 587 -0.84 -10.41 2.15
CA THR A 587 -0.43 -9.78 0.88
C THR A 587 1.03 -10.09 0.54
N ASP A 588 1.26 -10.85 -0.51
CA ASP A 588 2.61 -11.05 -1.03
C ASP A 588 2.86 -10.02 -2.14
N PHE A 589 3.66 -8.99 -1.87
CA PHE A 589 4.07 -8.01 -2.88
C PHE A 589 5.27 -8.57 -3.65
N LYS A 590 5.01 -9.20 -4.79
CA LYS A 590 6.08 -9.52 -5.75
C LYS A 590 6.66 -8.20 -6.30
N ASN A 591 7.99 -8.05 -6.25
CA ASN A 591 8.76 -6.91 -6.78
C ASN A 591 8.66 -5.57 -6.00
N HIS A 592 8.50 -5.61 -4.68
CA HIS A 592 8.66 -4.40 -3.84
C HIS A 592 10.13 -3.93 -3.86
N LYS A 593 10.33 -2.65 -4.19
CA LYS A 593 11.63 -2.00 -4.30
C LYS A 593 11.67 -0.73 -3.45
N GLU A 594 12.82 -0.52 -2.83
CA GLU A 594 13.20 0.73 -2.20
C GLU A 594 14.06 1.51 -3.17
N TYR A 595 13.83 2.82 -3.25
CA TYR A 595 14.52 3.77 -4.11
C TYR A 595 15.21 4.82 -3.26
N LEU A 596 16.39 5.21 -3.70
CA LEU A 596 17.14 6.31 -3.13
C LEU A 596 17.51 7.28 -4.24
N PHE A 597 17.06 8.51 -4.12
CA PHE A 597 17.41 9.58 -5.04
C PHE A 597 18.54 10.39 -4.43
N VAL A 598 19.62 10.60 -5.16
CA VAL A 598 20.72 11.47 -4.77
C VAL A 598 20.78 12.63 -5.74
N THR A 599 20.62 13.85 -5.24
CA THR A 599 20.64 15.07 -6.04
C THR A 599 21.81 15.94 -5.63
N THR A 600 22.74 16.16 -6.54
CA THR A 600 23.78 17.20 -6.40
C THR A 600 23.14 18.54 -6.75
N VAL A 601 23.00 19.42 -5.77
CA VAL A 601 22.30 20.70 -5.92
C VAL A 601 23.14 21.64 -6.78
N ASN A 602 22.52 22.26 -7.78
CA ASN A 602 23.19 23.29 -8.57
C ASN A 602 23.34 24.54 -7.70
N HIS A 603 24.55 24.87 -7.28
CA HIS A 603 24.80 26.20 -6.72
C HIS A 603 24.60 27.22 -7.84
N ALA A 604 23.69 28.17 -7.65
CA ALA A 604 23.65 29.36 -8.50
C ALA A 604 25.06 29.98 -8.48
N LYS A 605 25.67 30.12 -9.66
CA LYS A 605 26.93 30.84 -9.83
C LYS A 605 26.78 32.29 -9.42
#